data_AF-A0A937W418-F1
#
_entry.id   AF-A0A937W418-F1
#
_cell.length_a   1.000
_cell.length_b   1.000
_cell.length_c   1.000
_cell.angle_alpha   90.00
_cell.angle_beta   90.00
_cell.angle_gamma   90.00
#
_symmetry.space_group_name_H-M   'P 1'
#
loop_
_entity.id
_entity.type
_entity.pdbx_description
1 polymer ?
#
loop_
_entity_poly.entity_id
_entity_poly.type
_entity_poly.pdbx_seq_one_letter_code
_entity_poly.pdbx_strand_id
1 'polypeptide(L)'
;MTSPEGRPQSISGTTRLYGIMGHPITHSLSPMMQTFAFQQHRMDCVYMPFPVLPEHLGTAVAGAIALGVHGFNVTIPHKETIMAYLDDIAPAARAIGAVNTVHVQGGHTMGYNTDGEGFLQPLQALHLPFTSLTTCLLGAGGAARAVAVALLQAGCPDLVIANRTYDRAAQLAATLQEHFPQTHVRVVPFAEAASIARQSGLVV
;
A
#
# COMPACT_ATOMS: atom_id res chain seq x y z
N MET A 1 26.04 17.36 -13.38
CA MET A 1 25.75 18.49 -14.29
C MET A 1 24.39 19.04 -13.92
N THR A 2 24.41 20.20 -13.26
CA THR A 2 23.25 20.97 -12.79
C THR A 2 22.55 21.63 -13.96
N SER A 3 21.22 21.47 -14.08
CA SER A 3 20.44 22.46 -14.80
C SER A 3 20.51 23.78 -14.01
N PRO A 4 20.89 24.89 -14.65
CA PRO A 4 20.95 26.20 -14.00
C PRO A 4 19.51 26.73 -13.84
N GLU A 5 19.24 27.33 -12.69
CA GLU A 5 17.96 27.94 -12.28
C GLU A 5 16.91 26.98 -11.70
N GLY A 6 16.74 27.04 -10.37
CA GLY A 6 15.56 26.54 -9.66
C GLY A 6 14.31 27.36 -10.00
N ARG A 7 13.87 27.32 -11.26
CA ARG A 7 12.56 27.85 -11.63
C ARG A 7 11.48 26.93 -11.06
N PRO A 8 10.50 27.46 -10.31
CA PRO A 8 9.33 26.69 -9.95
C PRO A 8 8.67 26.17 -11.24
N GLN A 9 8.28 24.90 -11.23
CA GLN A 9 7.52 24.28 -12.31
C GLN A 9 6.33 25.19 -12.63
N SER A 10 6.27 25.73 -13.85
CA SER A 10 5.23 26.69 -14.21
C SER A 10 3.90 25.95 -14.35
N ILE A 11 3.04 26.07 -13.34
CA ILE A 11 1.69 25.50 -13.37
C ILE A 11 0.88 26.27 -14.42
N SER A 12 0.19 25.52 -15.29
CA SER A 12 -0.68 26.05 -16.34
C SER A 12 -2.08 25.43 -16.24
N GLY A 13 -3.00 25.87 -17.11
CA GLY A 13 -4.36 25.30 -17.15
C GLY A 13 -4.44 23.83 -17.59
N THR A 14 -3.34 23.26 -18.10
CA THR A 14 -3.27 21.84 -18.49
C THR A 14 -2.60 20.96 -17.44
N THR A 15 -2.05 21.54 -16.38
CA THR A 15 -1.27 20.81 -15.38
C THR A 15 -2.16 19.84 -14.61
N ARG A 16 -1.76 18.56 -14.59
CA ARG A 16 -2.54 17.49 -13.95
C ARG A 16 -2.28 17.44 -12.45
N LEU A 17 -3.35 17.38 -11.67
CA LEU A 17 -3.27 17.28 -10.22
C LEU A 17 -3.29 15.82 -9.74
N TYR A 18 -2.29 15.47 -8.94
CA TYR A 18 -2.23 14.27 -8.11
C TYR A 18 -2.11 14.65 -6.64
N GLY A 19 -2.29 13.70 -5.73
CA GLY A 19 -2.03 14.00 -4.32
C GLY A 19 -2.02 12.81 -3.37
N ILE A 20 -2.10 13.10 -2.08
CA ILE A 20 -2.18 12.11 -1.01
C ILE A 20 -3.21 12.51 0.04
N MET A 21 -4.14 11.62 0.36
CA MET A 21 -5.14 11.83 1.42
C MET A 21 -4.72 11.11 2.71
N GLY A 22 -4.80 11.81 3.84
CA GLY A 22 -4.53 11.23 5.17
C GLY A 22 -4.72 12.24 6.29
N HIS A 23 -4.59 11.76 7.54
CA HIS A 23 -4.64 12.62 8.73
C HIS A 23 -3.89 12.02 9.94
N PRO A 24 -2.87 12.69 10.49
CA PRO A 24 -2.17 13.86 9.93
C PRO A 24 -1.39 13.49 8.66
N ILE A 25 -1.11 14.46 7.79
CA ILE A 25 -0.45 14.21 6.48
C ILE A 25 0.78 15.08 6.19
N THR A 26 1.02 16.10 7.00
CA THR A 26 2.06 17.12 6.79
C THR A 26 3.48 16.56 6.78
N HIS A 27 3.72 15.41 7.41
CA HIS A 27 5.03 14.75 7.46
C HIS A 27 5.28 13.79 6.28
N SER A 28 4.35 13.68 5.33
CA SER A 28 4.53 12.79 4.19
C SER A 28 5.70 13.25 3.31
N LEU A 29 6.57 12.30 2.95
CA LEU A 29 7.62 12.51 1.96
C LEU A 29 7.14 12.28 0.52
N SER A 30 5.92 11.76 0.33
CA SER A 30 5.35 11.48 -0.99
C SER A 30 5.31 12.72 -1.90
N PRO A 31 4.95 13.94 -1.44
CA PRO A 31 5.02 15.13 -2.27
C PRO A 31 6.42 15.40 -2.82
N MET A 32 7.46 15.33 -1.97
CA MET A 32 8.84 15.52 -2.41
C MET A 32 9.24 14.47 -3.46
N MET A 33 8.97 13.19 -3.18
CA MET A 33 9.33 12.06 -4.04
C MET A 33 8.63 12.15 -5.41
N GLN A 34 7.32 12.40 -5.42
CA GLN A 34 6.52 12.42 -6.63
C GLN A 34 6.79 13.66 -7.48
N THR A 35 6.94 14.83 -6.86
CA THR A 35 7.35 16.06 -7.56
C THR A 35 8.71 15.87 -8.22
N PHE A 36 9.69 15.27 -7.52
CA PHE A 36 10.98 14.97 -8.12
C PHE A 36 10.85 14.04 -9.33
N ALA A 37 10.08 12.95 -9.22
CA ALA A 37 9.85 12.02 -10.32
C ALA A 37 9.18 12.70 -11.53
N PHE A 38 8.14 13.51 -11.31
CA PHE A 38 7.48 14.26 -12.38
C PHE A 38 8.44 15.21 -13.10
N GLN A 39 9.33 15.88 -12.37
CA GLN A 39 10.34 16.75 -12.96
C GLN A 39 11.37 15.98 -13.79
N GLN A 40 11.89 14.85 -13.27
CA GLN A 40 12.83 14.01 -14.00
C GLN A 40 12.24 13.47 -15.31
N HIS A 41 10.96 13.14 -15.30
CA HIS A 41 10.23 12.62 -16.47
C HIS A 41 9.54 13.71 -17.31
N ARG A 42 9.76 15.00 -17.01
CA ARG A 42 9.15 16.15 -17.70
C ARG A 42 7.63 16.05 -17.84
N MET A 43 6.97 15.58 -16.78
CA MET A 43 5.52 15.44 -16.73
C MET A 43 4.89 16.75 -16.25
N ASP A 44 3.88 17.24 -16.96
CA ASP A 44 3.06 18.40 -16.55
C ASP A 44 2.07 18.00 -15.44
N CYS A 45 2.63 17.71 -14.25
CA CYS A 45 1.90 17.22 -13.09
C CYS A 45 2.37 17.92 -11.81
N VAL A 46 1.44 18.10 -10.87
CA VAL A 46 1.73 18.48 -9.48
C VAL A 46 1.21 17.42 -8.52
N TYR A 47 1.83 17.34 -7.33
CA TYR A 47 1.45 16.40 -6.27
C TYR A 47 1.25 17.15 -4.96
N MET A 48 0.06 17.05 -4.36
CA MET A 48 -0.30 17.82 -3.16
C MET A 48 -0.78 16.94 -1.99
N PRO A 49 -0.42 17.26 -0.74
CA PRO A 49 -1.05 16.66 0.42
C PRO A 49 -2.47 17.23 0.63
N PHE A 50 -3.44 16.34 0.85
CA PHE A 50 -4.82 16.65 1.17
C PHE A 50 -5.10 16.20 2.62
N PRO A 51 -5.17 17.12 3.59
CA PRO A 51 -5.54 16.78 4.97
C PRO A 51 -7.03 16.47 5.01
N VAL A 52 -7.37 15.19 5.18
CA VAL A 52 -8.76 14.70 5.14
C VAL A 52 -9.07 14.04 6.47
N LEU A 53 -10.03 14.57 7.22
CA LEU A 53 -10.53 13.90 8.43
C LEU A 53 -11.36 12.65 8.07
N PRO A 54 -11.40 11.61 8.92
CA PRO A 54 -12.15 10.36 8.65
C PRO A 54 -13.60 10.59 8.20
N GLU A 55 -14.30 11.51 8.86
CA GLU A 55 -15.69 11.88 8.58
C GLU A 55 -15.90 12.57 7.22
N HIS A 56 -14.83 13.09 6.61
CA HIS A 56 -14.87 13.80 5.33
C HIS A 56 -14.36 12.97 4.15
N LEU A 57 -13.99 11.70 4.35
CA LEU A 57 -13.35 10.88 3.32
C LEU A 57 -14.20 10.75 2.05
N GLY A 58 -15.49 10.43 2.17
CA GLY A 58 -16.39 10.32 1.02
C GLY A 58 -16.53 11.63 0.25
N THR A 59 -16.69 12.75 0.96
CA THR A 59 -16.76 14.09 0.36
C THR A 59 -15.45 14.47 -0.33
N ALA A 60 -14.30 14.12 0.25
CA ALA A 60 -13.00 14.38 -0.34
C ALA A 60 -12.77 13.58 -1.62
N VAL A 61 -13.16 12.30 -1.65
CA VAL A 61 -13.08 11.46 -2.87
C VAL A 61 -13.99 12.02 -3.97
N ALA A 62 -15.26 12.31 -3.66
CA ALA A 62 -16.20 12.90 -4.61
C ALA A 62 -15.70 14.25 -5.14
N GLY A 63 -15.18 15.11 -4.26
CA GLY A 63 -14.60 16.40 -4.62
C GLY A 63 -13.36 16.26 -5.51
N ALA A 64 -12.47 15.31 -5.21
CA ALA A 64 -11.29 15.05 -6.03
C ALA A 64 -11.67 14.63 -7.46
N ILE A 65 -12.67 13.77 -7.60
CA ILE A 65 -13.21 13.36 -8.91
C ILE A 65 -13.80 14.58 -9.65
N ALA A 66 -14.65 15.37 -8.97
CA ALA A 66 -15.30 16.53 -9.55
C ALA A 66 -14.31 17.64 -9.98
N LEU A 67 -13.20 17.78 -9.25
CA LEU A 67 -12.12 18.74 -9.56
C LEU A 67 -11.14 18.23 -10.63
N GLY A 68 -11.31 17.00 -11.15
CA GLY A 68 -10.45 16.44 -12.18
C GLY A 68 -9.09 15.94 -11.67
N VAL A 69 -8.99 15.53 -10.41
CA VAL A 69 -7.77 14.87 -9.88
C VAL A 69 -7.56 13.55 -10.63
N HIS A 70 -6.35 13.33 -11.16
CA HIS A 70 -6.03 12.16 -11.99
C HIS A 70 -5.68 10.90 -11.18
N GLY A 71 -5.40 11.06 -9.90
CA GLY A 71 -5.10 9.98 -8.99
C GLY A 71 -4.54 10.50 -7.67
N PHE A 72 -4.61 9.67 -6.64
CA PHE A 72 -4.10 10.05 -5.34
C PHE A 72 -3.66 8.82 -4.55
N ASN A 73 -2.65 9.00 -3.72
CA ASN A 73 -2.32 8.04 -2.69
C ASN A 73 -3.24 8.20 -1.48
N VAL A 74 -3.31 7.14 -0.69
CA VAL A 74 -4.12 7.07 0.52
C VAL A 74 -3.23 6.53 1.63
N THR A 75 -3.25 7.19 2.78
CA THR A 75 -2.51 6.75 3.95
C THR A 75 -3.39 6.79 5.20
N ILE A 76 -2.78 6.53 6.35
CA ILE A 76 -3.46 6.49 7.65
C ILE A 76 -4.34 7.74 7.83
N PRO A 77 -5.58 7.58 8.30
CA PRO A 77 -6.25 6.33 8.70
C PRO A 77 -7.11 5.68 7.60
N HIS A 78 -7.02 6.13 6.34
CA HIS A 78 -8.06 5.92 5.32
C HIS A 78 -7.90 4.67 4.46
N LYS A 79 -6.79 3.94 4.57
CA LYS A 79 -6.46 2.87 3.61
C LYS A 79 -7.54 1.77 3.52
N GLU A 80 -8.23 1.48 4.62
CA GLU A 80 -9.32 0.48 4.65
C GLU A 80 -10.66 1.12 4.27
N THR A 81 -11.00 2.25 4.89
CA THR A 81 -12.31 2.91 4.72
C THR A 81 -12.52 3.49 3.34
N ILE A 82 -11.45 3.80 2.60
CA ILE A 82 -11.58 4.36 1.26
C ILE A 82 -12.24 3.39 0.27
N MET A 83 -12.10 2.09 0.50
CA MET A 83 -12.61 1.04 -0.39
C MET A 83 -14.12 1.16 -0.65
N ALA A 84 -14.88 1.71 0.31
CA ALA A 84 -16.33 1.92 0.18
C ALA A 84 -16.72 3.10 -0.75
N TYR A 85 -15.74 3.92 -1.15
CA TYR A 85 -15.95 5.11 -1.99
C TYR A 85 -15.32 4.97 -3.38
N LEU A 86 -14.88 3.77 -3.76
CA LEU A 86 -14.28 3.49 -5.07
C LEU A 86 -15.21 2.60 -5.90
N ASP A 87 -15.19 2.79 -7.21
CA ASP A 87 -15.98 2.00 -8.15
C ASP A 87 -15.41 0.58 -8.26
N ASP A 88 -14.10 0.48 -8.45
CA ASP A 88 -13.39 -0.78 -8.53
C ASP A 88 -12.16 -0.87 -7.62
N ILE A 89 -11.81 -2.10 -7.27
CA ILE A 89 -10.64 -2.44 -6.47
C ILE A 89 -9.93 -3.63 -7.11
N ALA A 90 -8.62 -3.47 -7.33
CA ALA A 90 -7.78 -4.52 -7.87
C ALA A 90 -7.78 -5.77 -6.95
N PRO A 91 -7.71 -7.00 -7.50
CA PRO A 91 -7.77 -8.23 -6.71
C PRO A 91 -6.77 -8.28 -5.56
N ALA A 92 -5.53 -7.83 -5.77
CA ALA A 92 -4.50 -7.77 -4.72
C ALA A 92 -4.91 -6.82 -3.58
N ALA A 93 -5.44 -5.63 -3.90
CA ALA A 93 -5.90 -4.68 -2.90
C ALA A 93 -7.12 -5.20 -2.12
N ARG A 94 -8.03 -5.95 -2.78
CA ARG A 94 -9.15 -6.64 -2.11
C ARG A 94 -8.65 -7.68 -1.11
N ALA A 95 -7.70 -8.52 -1.51
CA ALA A 95 -7.12 -9.54 -0.64
C ALA A 95 -6.36 -8.92 0.56
N ILE A 96 -5.70 -7.77 0.34
CA ILE A 96 -5.03 -7.02 1.42
C ILE A 96 -6.07 -6.37 2.36
N GLY A 97 -7.25 -6.03 1.83
CA GLY A 97 -8.28 -5.27 2.56
C GLY A 97 -7.92 -3.79 2.72
N ALA A 98 -7.06 -3.25 1.85
CA ALA A 98 -6.63 -1.86 1.93
C ALA A 98 -6.16 -1.33 0.57
N VAL A 99 -6.43 -0.05 0.31
CA VAL A 99 -5.99 0.71 -0.87
C VAL A 99 -5.02 1.81 -0.44
N ASN A 100 -3.87 1.90 -1.10
CA ASN A 100 -2.89 2.99 -0.89
C ASN A 100 -2.75 3.90 -2.12
N THR A 101 -3.36 3.54 -3.26
CA THR A 101 -3.22 4.21 -4.54
C THR A 101 -4.54 4.14 -5.29
N VAL A 102 -5.05 5.29 -5.74
CA VAL A 102 -6.27 5.39 -6.54
C VAL A 102 -5.93 6.04 -7.87
N HIS A 103 -6.34 5.39 -8.96
CA HIS A 103 -6.30 5.97 -10.30
C HIS A 103 -7.71 6.45 -10.67
N VAL A 104 -7.79 7.65 -11.25
CA VAL A 104 -9.05 8.25 -11.71
C VAL A 104 -8.97 8.44 -13.22
N GLN A 105 -9.89 7.82 -13.96
CA GLN A 105 -9.97 7.92 -15.42
C GLN A 105 -11.41 8.15 -15.85
N GLY A 106 -11.68 9.28 -16.51
CA GLY A 106 -13.04 9.62 -16.96
C GLY A 106 -14.07 9.69 -15.82
N GLY A 107 -13.62 10.06 -14.62
CA GLY A 107 -14.45 10.08 -13.40
C GLY A 107 -14.58 8.74 -12.69
N HIS A 108 -14.12 7.64 -13.29
CA HIS A 108 -14.14 6.30 -12.71
C HIS A 108 -12.89 6.04 -11.87
N THR A 109 -13.06 5.43 -10.71
CA THR A 109 -12.00 5.17 -9.73
C THR A 109 -11.60 3.69 -9.67
N MET A 110 -10.29 3.44 -9.66
CA MET A 110 -9.72 2.11 -9.46
C MET A 110 -8.70 2.14 -8.32
N GLY A 111 -8.94 1.34 -7.29
CA GLY A 111 -8.09 1.20 -6.12
C GLY A 111 -7.04 0.10 -6.24
N TYR A 112 -5.80 0.43 -5.88
CA TYR A 112 -4.64 -0.46 -5.87
C TYR A 112 -3.94 -0.42 -4.51
N ASN A 113 -3.11 -1.43 -4.28
CA ASN A 113 -2.17 -1.47 -3.17
C ASN A 113 -0.78 -1.82 -3.68
N THR A 114 0.13 -0.85 -3.65
CA THR A 114 1.50 -1.00 -4.14
C THR A 114 2.50 -1.37 -3.05
N ASP A 115 2.08 -1.42 -1.77
CA ASP A 115 2.97 -1.75 -0.65
C ASP A 115 3.49 -3.20 -0.75
N GLY A 116 2.67 -4.12 -1.27
CA GLY A 116 3.04 -5.53 -1.44
C GLY A 116 4.08 -5.75 -2.54
N GLU A 117 3.87 -5.14 -3.71
CA GLU A 117 4.86 -5.18 -4.80
C GLU A 117 6.15 -4.44 -4.40
N GLY A 118 6.03 -3.28 -3.77
CA GLY A 118 7.16 -2.52 -3.26
C GLY A 118 8.00 -3.27 -2.23
N PHE A 119 7.41 -4.24 -1.51
CA PHE A 119 8.15 -5.15 -0.64
C PHE A 119 8.89 -6.24 -1.42
N LEU A 120 8.25 -6.87 -2.42
CA LEU A 120 8.88 -7.97 -3.17
C LEU A 120 9.97 -7.48 -4.12
N GLN A 121 9.80 -6.32 -4.73
CA GLN A 121 10.67 -5.86 -5.82
C GLN A 121 12.16 -5.78 -5.39
N PRO A 122 12.55 -5.22 -4.23
CA PRO A 122 13.94 -5.25 -3.78
C PRO A 122 14.46 -6.66 -3.47
N LEU A 123 13.58 -7.59 -3.08
CA LEU A 123 13.95 -8.97 -2.74
C LEU A 123 14.20 -9.85 -3.98
N GLN A 124 13.71 -9.45 -5.15
CA GLN A 124 13.96 -10.20 -6.40
C GLN A 124 15.46 -10.38 -6.67
N ALA A 125 16.29 -9.37 -6.37
CA ALA A 125 17.73 -9.44 -6.53
C ALA A 125 18.41 -10.51 -5.66
N LEU A 126 17.76 -10.92 -4.56
CA LEU A 126 18.28 -11.94 -3.65
C LEU A 126 17.99 -13.37 -4.13
N HIS A 127 17.20 -13.54 -5.19
CA HIS A 127 16.84 -14.86 -5.76
C HIS A 127 16.34 -15.85 -4.69
N LEU A 128 15.55 -15.35 -3.73
CA LEU A 128 15.02 -16.18 -2.64
C LEU A 128 14.09 -17.27 -3.19
N PRO A 129 14.22 -18.53 -2.71
CA PRO A 129 13.38 -19.62 -3.17
C PRO A 129 12.02 -19.60 -2.46
N PHE A 130 11.21 -18.56 -2.66
CA PHE A 130 9.94 -18.35 -1.92
C PHE A 130 9.06 -19.59 -1.84
N THR A 131 9.02 -20.41 -2.89
CA THR A 131 8.24 -21.65 -2.99
C THR A 131 8.64 -22.76 -2.00
N SER A 132 9.77 -22.63 -1.31
CA SER A 132 10.21 -23.56 -0.26
C SER A 132 10.47 -22.90 1.09
N LEU A 133 10.17 -21.60 1.24
CA LEU A 133 10.40 -20.87 2.47
C LEU A 133 9.21 -20.96 3.41
N THR A 134 9.50 -21.22 4.68
CA THR A 134 8.65 -20.79 5.79
C THR A 134 8.99 -19.35 6.15
N THR A 135 7.99 -18.47 6.13
CA THR A 135 8.15 -17.06 6.50
C THR A 135 7.51 -16.77 7.85
N CYS A 136 8.25 -16.12 8.75
CA CYS A 136 7.72 -15.53 9.96
C CYS A 136 7.43 -14.05 9.73
N LEU A 137 6.17 -13.66 9.84
CA LEU A 137 5.70 -12.28 9.71
C LEU A 137 5.37 -11.70 11.09
N LEU A 138 6.07 -10.64 11.46
CA LEU A 138 5.90 -9.92 12.71
C LEU A 138 4.97 -8.72 12.51
N GLY A 139 3.71 -8.92 12.87
CA GLY A 139 2.68 -7.89 12.87
C GLY A 139 1.44 -8.30 12.08
N ALA A 140 0.36 -7.54 12.30
CA ALA A 140 -0.92 -7.73 11.61
C ALA A 140 -1.57 -6.38 11.21
N GLY A 141 -0.76 -5.34 11.02
CA GLY A 141 -1.20 -4.02 10.53
C GLY A 141 -1.19 -3.95 9.00
N GLY A 142 -1.59 -2.80 8.42
CA GLY A 142 -1.74 -2.65 6.95
C GLY A 142 -0.50 -3.03 6.14
N ALA A 143 0.71 -2.69 6.60
CA ALA A 143 1.95 -3.12 5.94
C ALA A 143 2.14 -4.65 5.99
N ALA A 144 1.92 -5.28 7.16
CA ALA A 144 2.00 -6.73 7.30
C ALA A 144 0.97 -7.45 6.41
N ARG A 145 -0.25 -6.91 6.28
CA ARG A 145 -1.27 -7.44 5.35
C ARG A 145 -0.77 -7.41 3.90
N ALA A 146 -0.21 -6.29 3.47
CA ALA A 146 0.33 -6.13 2.12
C ALA A 146 1.48 -7.12 1.86
N VAL A 147 2.41 -7.27 2.81
CA VAL A 147 3.51 -8.22 2.69
C VAL A 147 3.03 -9.67 2.69
N ALA A 148 2.10 -10.03 3.58
CA ALA A 148 1.53 -11.37 3.63
C ALA A 148 0.93 -11.78 2.27
N VAL A 149 0.06 -10.93 1.70
CA VAL A 149 -0.54 -11.20 0.38
C VAL A 149 0.53 -11.31 -0.69
N ALA A 150 1.54 -10.44 -0.68
CA ALA A 150 2.60 -10.47 -1.68
C ALA A 150 3.43 -11.77 -1.59
N LEU A 151 3.81 -12.20 -0.38
CA LEU A 151 4.53 -13.46 -0.16
C LEU A 151 3.73 -14.69 -0.63
N LEU A 152 2.43 -14.74 -0.32
CA LEU A 152 1.55 -15.84 -0.76
C LEU A 152 1.38 -15.84 -2.29
N GLN A 153 1.26 -14.66 -2.92
CA GLN A 153 1.23 -14.54 -4.38
C GLN A 153 2.56 -14.94 -5.04
N ALA A 154 3.68 -14.70 -4.37
CA ALA A 154 5.00 -15.16 -4.79
C ALA A 154 5.20 -16.69 -4.59
N GLY A 155 4.20 -17.39 -4.06
CA GLY A 155 4.19 -18.84 -3.89
C GLY A 155 4.76 -19.33 -2.56
N CYS A 156 4.89 -18.47 -1.55
CA CYS A 156 5.29 -18.90 -0.20
C CYS A 156 4.27 -19.90 0.37
N PRO A 157 4.66 -21.16 0.64
CA PRO A 157 3.71 -22.20 1.05
C PRO A 157 3.31 -22.09 2.52
N ASP A 158 4.20 -21.57 3.39
CA ASP A 158 4.04 -21.53 4.83
C ASP A 158 4.28 -20.12 5.39
N LEU A 159 3.21 -19.50 5.92
CA LEU A 159 3.27 -18.19 6.55
C LEU A 159 2.87 -18.29 8.02
N VAL A 160 3.76 -17.86 8.91
CA VAL A 160 3.51 -17.80 10.35
C VAL A 160 3.40 -16.35 10.80
N ILE A 161 2.25 -15.96 11.32
CA ILE A 161 1.97 -14.58 11.75
C ILE A 161 2.07 -14.50 13.27
N ALA A 162 2.88 -13.58 13.77
CA ALA A 162 2.96 -13.25 15.19
C ALA A 162 2.62 -11.78 15.40
N ASN A 163 1.70 -11.47 16.31
CA ASN A 163 1.33 -10.09 16.62
C ASN A 163 1.03 -9.93 18.12
N ARG A 164 1.29 -8.74 18.67
CA ARG A 164 1.01 -8.45 20.09
C ARG A 164 -0.47 -8.67 20.45
N THR A 165 -1.37 -8.30 19.55
CA THR A 165 -2.81 -8.60 19.68
C THR A 165 -3.11 -9.84 18.84
N TYR A 166 -3.27 -10.99 19.49
CA TYR A 166 -3.46 -12.28 18.82
C TYR A 166 -4.65 -12.26 17.86
N ASP A 167 -5.80 -11.72 18.30
CA ASP A 167 -7.03 -11.69 17.51
C ASP A 167 -6.87 -10.97 16.16
N ARG A 168 -6.06 -9.91 16.11
CA ARG A 168 -5.75 -9.22 14.86
C ARG A 168 -4.98 -10.10 13.88
N ALA A 169 -4.05 -10.92 14.36
CA ALA A 169 -3.34 -11.87 13.52
C ALA A 169 -4.25 -13.03 13.11
N ALA A 170 -5.13 -13.52 14.00
CA ALA A 170 -6.11 -14.56 13.69
C ALA A 170 -7.08 -14.13 12.58
N GLN A 171 -7.61 -12.91 12.66
CA GLN A 171 -8.47 -12.34 11.61
C GLN A 171 -7.75 -12.22 10.26
N LEU A 172 -6.49 -11.77 10.29
CA LEU A 172 -5.66 -11.71 9.09
C LEU A 172 -5.42 -13.10 8.50
N ALA A 173 -5.01 -14.08 9.31
CA ALA A 173 -4.77 -15.43 8.85
C ALA A 173 -6.01 -16.08 8.23
N ALA A 174 -7.19 -15.89 8.84
CA ALA A 174 -8.46 -16.37 8.27
C ALA A 174 -8.74 -15.77 6.89
N THR A 175 -8.61 -14.44 6.76
CA THR A 175 -8.79 -13.73 5.48
C THR A 175 -7.82 -14.25 4.41
N LEU A 176 -6.55 -14.44 4.77
CA LEU A 176 -5.54 -14.95 3.84
C LEU A 176 -5.83 -16.39 3.42
N GLN A 177 -6.25 -17.24 4.36
CA GLN A 177 -6.56 -18.65 4.07
C GLN A 177 -7.74 -18.79 3.10
N GLU A 178 -8.75 -17.91 3.20
CA GLU A 178 -9.86 -17.84 2.24
C GLU A 178 -9.39 -17.47 0.82
N HIS A 179 -8.46 -16.52 0.71
CA HIS A 179 -7.93 -16.08 -0.59
C HIS A 179 -6.85 -17.01 -1.17
N PHE A 180 -6.13 -17.74 -0.32
CA PHE A 180 -5.00 -18.59 -0.67
C PHE A 180 -5.15 -20.02 -0.09
N PRO A 181 -6.17 -20.78 -0.51
CA PRO A 181 -6.54 -22.04 0.14
C PRO A 181 -5.48 -23.16 0.03
N GLN A 182 -4.53 -23.04 -0.90
CA GLN A 182 -3.43 -23.99 -1.11
C GLN A 182 -2.21 -23.73 -0.21
N THR A 183 -2.23 -22.65 0.57
CA THR A 183 -1.13 -22.26 1.47
C THR A 183 -1.48 -22.60 2.91
N HIS A 184 -0.47 -22.64 3.78
CA HIS A 184 -0.65 -22.87 5.20
C HIS A 184 -0.33 -21.59 5.98
N VAL A 185 -1.40 -20.90 6.40
CA VAL A 185 -1.30 -19.67 7.19
C VAL A 185 -1.67 -19.96 8.65
N ARG A 186 -0.72 -19.78 9.57
CA ARG A 186 -0.95 -20.03 11.00
C ARG A 186 -0.55 -18.84 11.86
N VAL A 187 -1.16 -18.74 13.03
CA VAL A 187 -0.88 -17.69 14.02
C VAL A 187 -0.24 -18.31 15.25
N VAL A 188 0.73 -17.60 15.81
CA VAL A 188 1.38 -17.98 17.07
C VAL A 188 1.33 -16.81 18.07
N PRO A 189 1.36 -17.09 19.38
CA PRO A 189 1.57 -16.06 20.39
C PRO A 189 2.85 -15.28 20.12
N PHE A 190 2.84 -13.96 20.36
CA PHE A 190 4.03 -13.12 20.13
C PHE A 190 5.25 -13.56 20.96
N ALA A 191 5.04 -14.18 22.13
CA ALA A 191 6.10 -14.75 22.95
C ALA A 191 6.88 -15.88 22.25
N GLU A 192 6.25 -16.58 21.30
CA GLU A 192 6.86 -17.68 20.54
C GLU A 192 7.55 -17.20 19.25
N ALA A 193 7.36 -15.92 18.87
CA ALA A 193 7.86 -15.36 17.62
C ALA A 193 9.37 -15.55 17.45
N ALA A 194 10.16 -15.40 18.53
CA ALA A 194 11.60 -15.58 18.48
C ALA A 194 12.02 -17.03 18.16
N SER A 195 11.26 -18.01 18.61
CA SER A 195 11.54 -19.42 18.31
C SER A 195 11.24 -19.73 16.85
N ILE A 196 10.08 -19.26 16.36
CA ILE A 196 9.67 -19.42 14.98
C ILE A 196 10.62 -18.70 14.02
N ALA A 197 11.02 -17.47 14.34
CA ALA A 197 11.91 -16.67 13.52
C ALA A 197 13.27 -17.35 13.28
N ARG A 198 13.83 -18.03 14.31
CA ARG A 198 15.10 -18.78 14.18
C ARG A 198 15.01 -20.01 13.26
N GLN A 199 13.80 -20.54 13.06
CA GLN A 199 13.54 -21.71 12.24
C GLN A 199 13.00 -21.34 10.85
N SER A 200 12.73 -20.05 10.61
CA SER A 200 12.16 -19.55 9.37
C SER A 200 13.26 -19.20 8.37
N GLY A 201 13.00 -19.45 7.10
CA GLY A 201 13.91 -19.07 6.01
C GLY A 201 13.82 -17.58 5.66
N LEU A 202 12.76 -16.90 6.10
CA LEU A 202 12.58 -15.45 6.01
C LEU A 202 11.86 -14.93 7.27
N VAL A 203 12.32 -13.80 7.79
CA VAL A 203 11.66 -13.06 8.86
C VAL A 203 11.38 -11.65 8.36
N VAL A 204 10.13 -11.22 8.49
CA VAL A 204 9.65 -9.90 8.07
C VAL A 204 9.03 -9.18 9.27
#